data_AF-A0A4V1J4I4-F1
#
_entry.id   AF-A0A4V1J4I4-F1
#
_cell.length_a   1.000
_cell.length_b   1.000
_cell.length_c   1.000
_cell.angle_alpha   90.00
_cell.angle_beta   90.00
_cell.angle_gamma   90.00
#
_symmetry.space_group_name_H-M   'P 1'
#
loop_
_entity.id
_entity.type
_entity.pdbx_description
1 polymer ?
#
loop_
_entity_poly.entity_id
_entity_poly.type
_entity_poly.pdbx_seq_one_letter_code
_entity_poly.pdbx_strand_id
1 'polypeptide(L)' 'RLFIRFVCKVCNTPTQKLISKQAYTDGVVLIQCSSCKNRHLIADNKGWFRDQRVNVEDLMKEKGEAVR' A
#
# COMPACT_ATOMS: atom_id res chain seq x y z
N ARG A 1 -4.70 -4.89 -19.14
CA ARG A 1 -5.52 -4.87 -17.89
C ARG A 1 -4.96 -5.97 -16.99
N LEU A 2 -4.83 -5.74 -15.69
CA LEU A 2 -4.23 -6.67 -14.72
C LEU A 2 -5.23 -6.94 -13.61
N PHE A 3 -5.34 -8.19 -13.19
CA PHE A 3 -6.25 -8.59 -12.13
C PHE A 3 -5.47 -8.77 -10.84
N ILE A 4 -5.88 -8.06 -9.79
CA ILE A 4 -5.24 -8.14 -8.47
C ILE A 4 -6.22 -8.68 -7.44
N ARG A 5 -5.71 -9.53 -6.55
CA ARG A 5 -6.40 -9.97 -5.34
C ARG A 5 -5.54 -9.61 -4.15
N PHE A 6 -6.12 -8.88 -3.20
CA PHE A 6 -5.43 -8.47 -1.98
C PHE A 6 -6.40 -8.59 -0.80
N VAL A 7 -5.86 -8.67 0.41
CA VAL A 7 -6.65 -8.69 1.64
C VAL A 7 -6.52 -7.32 2.31
N CYS A 8 -7.65 -6.71 2.63
CA CYS A 8 -7.66 -5.46 3.38
C CYS A 8 -7.15 -5.71 4.81
N LYS A 9 -6.05 -5.06 5.22
CA LYS A 9 -5.50 -5.21 6.59
C LYS A 9 -6.41 -4.67 7.69
N VAL A 10 -7.37 -3.80 7.36
CA VAL A 10 -8.26 -3.17 8.35
C VAL A 10 -9.46 -4.07 8.68
N CYS A 11 -10.14 -4.60 7.65
CA CYS A 11 -11.35 -5.43 7.84
C CYS A 11 -11.17 -6.90 7.43
N ASN A 12 -9.93 -7.31 7.14
CA ASN A 12 -9.53 -8.65 6.69
C ASN A 12 -10.33 -9.22 5.51
N THR A 13 -11.01 -8.35 4.75
CA THR A 13 -11.87 -8.77 3.65
C THR A 13 -11.04 -8.96 2.38
N PRO A 14 -11.04 -10.15 1.76
CA PRO A 14 -10.38 -10.37 0.48
C PRO A 14 -11.13 -9.60 -0.61
N THR A 15 -10.42 -8.74 -1.32
CA THR A 15 -10.98 -7.93 -2.40
C THR A 15 -10.22 -8.20 -3.68
N GLN A 16 -10.97 -8.24 -4.79
CA GLN A 16 -10.44 -8.42 -6.13
C GLN A 16 -10.84 -7.23 -7.01
N LYS A 17 -9.89 -6.68 -7.77
CA LYS A 17 -10.13 -5.55 -8.66
C LYS A 17 -9.33 -5.70 -9.95
N LEU A 18 -9.90 -5.21 -11.03
CA LEU A 18 -9.22 -5.08 -12.31
C LEU A 18 -8.62 -3.68 -12.41
N ILE A 19 -7.32 -3.60 -12.70
CA ILE A 19 -6.58 -2.34 -12.80
C ILE A 19 -5.89 -2.22 -14.17
N SER A 20 -5.48 -1.01 -14.52
CA SER A 20 -4.65 -0.80 -15.70
C SER A 20 -3.23 -1.31 -15.44
N LYS A 21 -2.66 -2.04 -16.41
CA LYS A 21 -1.26 -2.52 -16.32
C LYS A 21 -0.30 -1.34 -16.27
N GLN A 22 -0.56 -0.30 -17.07
CA GLN A 22 0.27 0.91 -17.13
C GLN A 22 0.25 1.69 -15.81
N ALA A 23 -0.91 1.81 -15.17
CA ALA A 23 -1.02 2.46 -13.87
C ALA A 23 -0.28 1.67 -12.77
N TYR A 24 -0.23 0.35 -12.88
CA TYR A 24 0.52 -0.50 -11.95
C TYR A 24 2.04 -0.40 -12.13
N THR A 25 2.54 -0.16 -13.35
CA THR A 25 3.99 -0.12 -13.63
C THR A 25 4.59 1.28 -13.58
N ASP A 26 3.88 2.31 -14.04
CA ASP A 26 4.38 3.69 -14.13
C ASP A 26 3.39 4.69 -13.52
N GLY A 27 2.53 4.25 -12.61
CA GLY A 27 1.53 5.12 -11.99
C GLY A 27 1.33 4.85 -10.52
N VAL A 28 0.29 5.47 -10.00
CA VAL A 28 -0.19 5.30 -8.63
C VAL A 28 -1.56 4.64 -8.69
N VAL A 29 -1.74 3.56 -7.93
CA VAL A 29 -2.98 2.78 -7.88
C VAL A 29 -3.51 2.78 -6.47
N LEU A 30 -4.65 3.43 -6.28
CA LEU A 30 -5.44 3.40 -5.06
C LEU A 30 -6.73 2.63 -5.32
N ILE A 31 -7.08 1.75 -4.40
CA ILE A 31 -8.34 1.01 -4.48
C ILE A 31 -9.14 1.20 -3.20
N GLN A 32 -10.43 1.45 -3.37
CA GLN A 32 -11.33 1.55 -2.24
C GLN A 32 -11.84 0.17 -1.86
N CYS A 33 -11.69 -0.20 -0.59
CA CYS A 33 -12.32 -1.41 -0.05
C CYS A 33 -13.82 -1.16 0.11
N SER A 34 -14.65 -2.09 -0.36
CA SER A 34 -16.11 -2.00 -0.26
C SER A 34 -16.62 -2.16 1.18
N SER A 35 -15.88 -2.86 2.04
CA SER A 35 -16.27 -3.13 3.43
C SER A 35 -15.95 -1.95 4.35
N CYS A 36 -14.69 -1.55 4.45
CA CYS A 36 -14.27 -0.45 5.35
C CYS A 36 -14.30 0.94 4.70
N LYS A 37 -14.63 1.04 3.41
CA LYS A 37 -14.62 2.29 2.60
C LYS A 37 -13.26 3.02 2.54
N ASN A 38 -12.22 2.47 3.17
CA ASN A 38 -10.88 3.01 3.14
C ASN A 38 -10.21 2.79 1.79
N ARG A 39 -9.31 3.72 1.43
CA ARG A 39 -8.49 3.63 0.22
C ARG A 39 -7.17 2.94 0.58
N HIS A 40 -6.84 1.89 -0.15
CA HIS A 40 -5.60 1.13 -0.03
C HIS A 40 -4.68 1.47 -1.20
N LEU A 41 -3.44 1.79 -0.88
CA LEU A 41 -2.39 1.99 -1.87
C LEU A 41 -1.84 0.63 -2.32
N ILE A 42 -1.78 0.40 -3.62
CA ILE A 42 -1.33 -0.87 -4.22
C ILE A 42 -0.03 -0.70 -4.99
N ALA A 43 0.10 0.41 -5.72
CA ALA A 43 1.31 0.78 -6.43
C ALA A 43 1.52 2.29 -6.27
N ASP A 44 2.75 2.70 -5.98
CA ASP A 44 3.18 4.09 -5.99
C ASP A 44 4.55 4.17 -6.66
N ASN A 45 4.55 4.15 -8.00
CA ASN A 45 5.80 4.24 -8.77
C ASN A 45 6.23 5.70 -9.02
N LYS A 46 5.42 6.67 -8.58
CA LYS A 46 5.67 8.11 -8.76
C LYS A 46 6.02 8.83 -7.45
N GLY A 47 6.08 8.11 -6.33
CA GLY A 47 6.49 8.65 -5.03
C GLY A 47 5.47 9.60 -4.39
N TRP A 48 4.19 9.54 -4.80
CA TRP A 48 3.16 10.46 -4.31
C TRP A 48 2.82 10.27 -2.82
N PHE A 49 3.02 9.08 -2.28
CA PHE A 49 2.64 8.74 -0.90
C PHE A 49 3.84 8.56 0.03
N ARG A 50 5.06 8.53 -0.49
CA ARG A 50 6.29 8.51 0.31
C ARG A 50 7.29 9.54 -0.20
N ASP A 51 7.12 10.78 0.24
CA ASP A 51 8.18 11.79 0.22
C ASP A 51 9.22 11.58 1.35
N GLN A 52 8.95 10.64 2.27
CA GLN A 52 9.91 10.27 3.31
C GLN A 52 10.52 8.90 3.03
N ARG A 53 11.84 8.91 2.82
CA ARG A 53 12.72 7.75 3.01
C ARG A 53 12.71 7.35 4.49
N VAL A 54 11.61 6.77 4.97
CA VAL A 54 11.58 6.23 6.34
C VAL A 54 12.28 4.89 6.31
N ASN A 55 13.57 4.91 6.67
CA ASN A 55 14.36 3.71 6.91
C ASN A 55 13.85 3.00 8.17
N VAL A 56 13.97 1.68 8.20
CA VAL A 56 13.61 0.85 9.37
C VAL A 56 14.37 1.30 10.62
N GLU A 57 15.57 1.86 10.45
CA GLU A 57 16.41 2.42 11.49
C GLU A 57 15.77 3.62 12.22
N ASP A 58 15.02 4.48 11.52
CA ASP A 58 14.29 5.61 12.11
C ASP A 58 13.05 5.13 12.88
N LEU A 59 12.35 4.13 12.34
CA LEU A 59 11.17 3.55 13.00
C LEU A 59 11.54 2.77 14.28
N MET A 60 12.73 2.15 14.30
CA MET A 60 13.27 1.43 15.46
C MET A 60 13.77 2.37 16.56
N LYS A 61 14.27 3.56 16.22
CA LYS A 61 14.65 4.59 17.20
C LYS A 61 13.44 5.16 17.94
N GLU A 62 12.31 5.35 17.25
CA GLU A 62 11.10 5.91 17.88
C GLU A 62 10.41 4.92 18.83
N LYS A 63 10.61 3.60 18.62
CA LYS A 63 10.00 2.54 19.44
C LYS A 63 10.88 1.99 20.57
N GLY A 64 12.14 2.40 20.69
CA GLY A 64 12.98 2.07 21.84
C GLY A 64 13.30 0.58 22.03
N GLU A 65 13.19 -0.25 20.99
CA GLU A 65 13.56 -1.66 21.07
C GLU A 65 14.98 -1.85 20.54
N ALA A 66 15.91 -2.09 21.46
CA ALA A 66 17.28 -2.47 21.14
C ALA A 66 17.31 -3.88 20.54
N VAL A 67 17.74 -4.00 19.28
CA VAL A 67 18.06 -5.31 18.71
C VAL A 67 19.44 -5.72 19.22
N ARG A 68 19.48 -6.87 19.89
CA ARG A 68 20.70 -7.56 20.30
C ARG A 68 20.94 -8.74 19.37
#